data_AF-A0A2N9NFH7-F1
#
_entry.id   AF-A0A2N9NFH7-F1
#
_cell.length_a   1.000
_cell.length_b   1.000
_cell.length_c   1.000
_cell.angle_alpha   90.00
_cell.angle_beta   90.00
_cell.angle_gamma   90.00
#
_symmetry.space_group_name_H-M   'P 1'
#
loop_
_entity.id
_entity.type
_entity.pdbx_description
1 polymer ?
#
loop_
_entity_poly.entity_id
_entity_poly.type
_entity_poly.pdbx_seq_one_letter_code
_entity_poly.pdbx_strand_id
1 'polypeptide(L)' 'MKTHAIHWKSSVTGTRGTGTKRFEKEEAERLATELNESYPDIDHEAVIPVPPAAEPAAVEPAGAS' A
#
# COMPACT_ATOMS: atom_id res chain seq x y z
N MET A 1 13.66 -5.16 -8.98
CA MET A 1 12.92 -5.92 -7.93
C MET A 1 11.59 -5.22 -7.70
N LYS A 2 10.49 -5.96 -7.57
CA LYS A 2 9.15 -5.39 -7.39
C LYS A 2 8.87 -5.10 -5.91
N THR A 3 9.21 -3.88 -5.48
CA THR A 3 9.14 -3.44 -4.08
C THR A 3 8.08 -2.37 -3.82
N HIS A 4 7.55 -1.74 -4.87
CA HIS A 4 6.61 -0.62 -4.74
C HIS A 4 5.18 -1.09 -4.99
N ALA A 5 4.20 -0.47 -4.36
CA ALA A 5 2.79 -0.64 -4.60
C ALA A 5 2.15 0.72 -4.84
N ILE A 6 0.97 0.73 -5.44
CA ILE A 6 0.22 1.97 -5.65
C ILE A 6 -0.70 2.19 -4.45
N HIS A 7 -0.45 3.25 -3.70
CA HIS A 7 -1.41 3.78 -2.74
C HIS A 7 -2.34 4.74 -3.48
N TRP A 8 -3.62 4.72 -3.13
CA TRP A 8 -4.60 5.61 -3.72
C TRP A 8 -5.45 6.24 -2.64
N LYS A 9 -5.82 7.50 -2.84
CA LYS A 9 -6.66 8.28 -1.93
C LYS A 9 -7.68 9.07 -2.74
N SER A 10 -8.95 8.70 -2.59
CA SER A 10 -10.06 9.44 -3.16
C SER A 10 -10.29 10.72 -2.36
N SER A 11 -10.18 11.88 -3.01
CA SER A 11 -10.57 13.17 -2.41
C SER A 11 -12.09 13.32 -2.30
N VAL A 12 -12.84 12.62 -3.15
CA VAL A 12 -14.32 12.69 -3.19
C VAL A 12 -14.95 11.97 -2.00
N THR A 13 -14.48 10.77 -1.68
CA THR A 13 -15.04 9.95 -0.58
C THR A 13 -14.19 9.96 0.68
N GLY A 14 -12.96 10.47 0.61
CA GLY A 14 -11.97 10.35 1.67
C GLY A 14 -11.38 8.94 1.84
N THR A 15 -11.80 7.99 1.00
CA THR A 15 -11.35 6.59 1.07
C THR A 15 -9.91 6.49 0.59
N ARG A 16 -9.11 5.69 1.29
CA ARG A 16 -7.74 5.36 0.88
C ARG A 16 -7.51 3.86 0.91
N GLY A 17 -6.63 3.38 0.04
CA GLY A 17 -6.25 1.99 -0.01
C GLY A 17 -4.87 1.80 -0.63
N THR A 18 -4.24 0.66 -0.35
CA THR A 18 -2.97 0.28 -0.96
C THR A 18 -3.19 -0.95 -1.83
N GLY A 19 -2.78 -0.87 -3.08
CA GLY A 19 -2.80 -2.00 -3.99
C GLY A 19 -1.96 -3.15 -3.45
N THR A 20 -2.43 -4.38 -3.61
CA THR A 20 -1.70 -5.59 -3.20
C THR A 20 -0.63 -6.01 -4.20
N LYS A 21 -0.69 -5.47 -5.43
CA LYS A 21 0.24 -5.77 -6.51
C LYS A 21 1.52 -4.95 -6.36
N ARG A 22 2.66 -5.65 -6.45
CA ARG A 22 3.98 -5.02 -6.42
C ARG A 22 4.50 -4.76 -7.83
N PHE A 23 5.15 -3.61 -7.98
CA PHE A 23 5.75 -3.09 -9.21
C PHE A 23 7.18 -2.65 -8.93
N GLU A 24 7.95 -2.49 -10.00
CA GLU A 24 9.25 -1.81 -9.90
C GLU A 24 9.02 -0.31 -9.67
N LYS A 25 10.05 0.39 -9.18
CA LYS A 25 9.93 1.81 -8.85
C LYS A 25 9.43 2.62 -10.07
N GLU A 26 10.12 2.51 -11.20
CA GLU A 26 9.77 3.23 -12.44
C GLU A 26 8.39 2.82 -12.98
N GLU A 27 8.05 1.53 -12.93
CA GLU A 27 6.71 1.06 -13.33
C GLU A 27 5.62 1.65 -12.42
N ALA A 28 5.87 1.70 -11.11
CA ALA A 28 4.92 2.22 -10.14
C ALA A 28 4.72 3.73 -10.31
N GLU A 29 5.81 4.49 -10.49
CA GLU A 29 5.77 5.94 -10.71
C GLU A 29 5.01 6.29 -11.99
N ARG A 30 5.25 5.53 -13.07
CA ARG A 30 4.54 5.71 -14.33
C ARG A 30 3.05 5.39 -14.18
N LEU A 31 2.72 4.25 -13.56
CA LEU A 31 1.33 3.84 -13.36
C LEU A 31 0.57 4.83 -12.47
N ALA A 32 1.22 5.33 -11.40
CA ALA A 32 0.64 6.37 -10.56
C ALA A 32 0.33 7.64 -11.37
N THR A 33 1.25 8.07 -12.23
CA THR A 33 1.04 9.25 -13.10
C THR A 33 -0.16 9.05 -14.02
N GLU A 34 -0.21 7.93 -14.75
CA GLU A 34 -1.31 7.62 -15.67
C GLU A 34 -2.66 7.53 -14.94
N LEU A 35 -2.67 6.99 -13.72
CA LEU A 35 -3.87 6.91 -12.90
C LEU A 35 -4.32 8.28 -12.39
N ASN A 36 -3.41 9.18 -12.00
CA ASN A 36 -3.76 10.55 -11.63
C ASN A 36 -4.33 11.33 -12.83
N GLU A 37 -3.80 11.13 -14.04
CA GLU A 37 -4.33 11.76 -15.25
C GLU A 37 -5.73 11.23 -15.61
N SER A 38 -5.94 9.92 -15.48
CA SER A 38 -7.25 9.31 -15.77
C SER A 38 -8.28 9.51 -14.66
N TYR A 39 -7.85 9.73 -13.42
CA TYR A 39 -8.68 9.88 -12.23
C TYR A 39 -8.21 11.07 -11.38
N PRO A 40 -8.48 12.31 -11.80
CA PRO A 40 -8.02 13.52 -11.09
C PRO A 40 -8.61 13.65 -9.68
N ASP A 41 -9.70 12.94 -9.40
CA ASP A 41 -10.35 12.87 -8.08
C ASP A 41 -9.67 11.91 -7.10
N ILE A 42 -8.73 11.10 -7.58
CA ILE A 42 -8.02 10.07 -6.82
C ILE A 42 -6.53 10.31 -6.94
N ASP A 43 -5.92 10.66 -5.81
CA ASP A 43 -4.48 10.81 -5.69
C ASP A 43 -3.82 9.43 -5.63
N HIS A 44 -3.04 9.09 -6.66
CA HIS A 44 -2.31 7.82 -6.74
C HIS A 44 -0.81 8.07 -6.52
N GLU A 45 -0.18 7.28 -5.65
CA GLU A 45 1.23 7.43 -5.31
C GLU A 45 1.93 6.06 -5.28
N ALA A 46 3.15 6.02 -5.83
CA ALA A 46 4.02 4.86 -5.72
C ALA A 46 4.70 4.84 -4.33
N VAL A 47 4.29 3.90 -3.48
CA VAL A 47 4.81 3.76 -2.12
C VAL A 47 5.49 2.41 -1.93
N ILE A 48 6.44 2.32 -1.01
CA ILE A 48 6.95 1.03 -0.54
C ILE A 48 5.98 0.56 0.55
N PRO A 49 5.14 -0.47 0.32
CA PRO A 49 4.27 -0.98 1.36
C PRO A 49 5.16 -1.56 2.47
N VAL A 50 5.18 -0.88 3.61
CA VAL A 50 5.68 -1.47 4.85
C VAL A 50 4.78 -2.69 5.09
N PRO A 51 5.33 -3.92 5.12
CA PRO A 51 4.53 -5.05 5.54
C PRO A 51 3.96 -4.68 6.92
N PRO A 52 2.67 -4.95 7.21
CA PRO A 52 2.19 -4.83 8.58
C PRO A 52 3.20 -5.61 9.42
N ALA A 53 3.86 -4.92 10.35
CA ALA A 53 4.85 -5.55 11.21
C ALA A 53 4.18 -6.83 11.70
N ALA A 54 4.73 -7.99 11.31
CA ALA A 54 4.23 -9.26 11.80
C ALA A 54 4.17 -9.08 13.31
N GLU A 55 2.96 -9.13 13.87
CA GLU A 55 2.74 -8.99 15.29
C GLU A 55 3.79 -9.88 15.96
N PRO A 56 4.60 -9.38 16.91
CA PRO A 56 5.52 -10.26 17.61
C PRO A 56 4.63 -11.34 18.21
N ALA A 57 4.81 -12.58 17.77
CA ALA A 57 4.06 -13.73 18.23
C ALA A 57 3.95 -13.62 19.75
N ALA A 58 2.76 -13.23 20.23
CA ALA A 58 2.51 -13.06 21.64
C ALA A 58 2.55 -14.46 22.22
N VAL A 59 3.73 -14.77 22.76
CA VAL A 59 4.06 -15.98 23.48
C VAL A 59 2.90 -16.36 24.41
N GLU A 60 2.32 -17.54 24.21
CA GLU A 60 1.45 -18.14 25.21
C GLU A 60 2.27 -18.37 26.49
N PRO A 61 1.89 -17.82 27.67
CA PRO A 61 2.40 -18.35 28.91
C PRO A 61 1.57 -19.59 29.26
N ALA A 62 2.18 -20.75 29.04
CA ALA A 62 1.78 -21.99 29.70
C ALA A 62 1.92 -21.83 31.22
N GLY A 63 0.87 -22.19 31.96
CA GLY A 63 0.97 -22.58 33.36
C GLY A 63 0.21 -21.70 34.36
N ALA A 64 -0.92 -22.23 34.83
CA ALA A 64 -1.31 -22.12 36.23
C ALA A 64 -2.01 -23.43 36.60
N SER A 65 -1.27 -24.30 37.30
CA SER A 65 -1.78 -25.44 38.08
C SER A 65 -2.33 -24.96 39.41
#